data_AF-A0A655F618-F1
#
_entry.id   AF-A0A655F618-F1
#
_cell.length_a   1.000
_cell.length_b   1.000
_cell.length_c   1.000
_cell.angle_alpha   90.00
_cell.angle_beta   90.00
_cell.angle_gamma   90.00
#
_symmetry.space_group_name_H-M   'P 1'
#
loop_
_entity.id
_entity.type
_entity.pdbx_description
1 polymer ?
#
loop_
_entity_poly.entity_id
_entity_poly.type
_entity_poly.pdbx_seq_one_letter_code
_entity_poly.pdbx_strand_id
1 'polypeptide(L)'
;MFFGPVAVLGTQYTQALRVDWVGLAQAVATGALSCSVLVANNLRDIPTDARADKITLAVRLGDARTRMLYQGLLAVAGVLTFVLMLATPWCVVGLVAAPLALRAAGPVRSGRGGRELIPVLRDTGLAMLVWALAVAGALAFGQLS
;
A
#
# COMPACT_ATOMS: atom_id res chain seq x y z
N MET A 1 -11.04 -4.69 -0.90
CA MET A 1 -11.18 -5.89 -0.03
C MET A 1 -10.30 -7.06 -0.47
N PHE A 2 -10.13 -7.35 -1.77
CA PHE A 2 -9.53 -8.62 -2.21
C PHE A 2 -8.05 -8.85 -1.87
N PHE A 3 -7.18 -7.83 -1.85
CA PHE A 3 -5.73 -8.04 -1.68
C PHE A 3 -5.18 -7.84 -0.26
N GLY A 4 -6.01 -7.45 0.71
CA GLY A 4 -5.57 -7.21 2.11
C GLY A 4 -6.23 -8.18 3.08
N PRO A 5 -7.43 -7.86 3.61
CA PRO A 5 -8.10 -8.69 4.62
C PRO A 5 -8.37 -10.13 4.17
N VAL A 6 -8.95 -10.32 2.97
CA VAL A 6 -9.37 -11.66 2.53
C VAL A 6 -8.16 -12.57 2.28
N ALA A 7 -7.16 -12.08 1.56
CA ALA A 7 -5.95 -12.85 1.26
C ALA A 7 -5.12 -13.12 2.53
N VAL A 8 -4.79 -12.08 3.29
CA VAL A 8 -3.87 -12.22 4.43
C VAL A 8 -4.51 -12.93 5.62
N LEU A 9 -5.73 -12.53 6.01
CA LEU A 9 -6.42 -13.17 7.13
C LEU A 9 -6.93 -14.57 6.77
N GLY A 10 -7.29 -14.80 5.50
CA GLY A 10 -7.64 -16.13 5.00
C GLY A 10 -6.45 -17.10 5.09
N THR A 11 -5.25 -16.67 4.68
CA THR A 11 -4.03 -17.47 4.84
C THR A 11 -3.71 -17.69 6.32
N GLN A 12 -3.80 -16.66 7.16
CA GLN A 12 -3.51 -16.82 8.59
C GLN A 12 -4.49 -17.79 9.25
N TYR A 13 -5.78 -17.66 8.98
CA TYR A 13 -6.80 -18.55 9.56
C TYR A 13 -6.64 -19.99 9.07
N THR A 14 -6.32 -20.22 7.79
CA THR A 14 -6.11 -21.58 7.27
C THR A 14 -4.82 -22.22 7.78
N GLN A 15 -3.76 -21.44 8.04
CA GLN A 15 -2.46 -21.96 8.51
C GLN A 15 -2.36 -22.07 10.03
N ALA A 16 -2.98 -21.16 10.78
CA ALA A 16 -2.84 -21.04 12.23
C ALA A 16 -4.16 -21.22 13.00
N LEU A 17 -5.29 -21.39 12.32
CA LEU A 17 -6.64 -21.50 12.90
C LEU A 17 -7.04 -20.33 13.81
N ARG A 18 -6.34 -19.19 13.68
CA ARG A 18 -6.58 -17.96 14.44
C ARG A 18 -6.23 -16.75 13.61
N VAL A 19 -6.92 -15.64 13.89
CA VAL A 19 -6.56 -14.30 13.42
C VAL A 19 -6.12 -13.51 14.64
N ASP A 20 -4.92 -12.95 14.59
CA ASP A 20 -4.41 -12.05 15.61
C ASP A 20 -4.26 -10.62 15.08
N TRP A 21 -3.91 -9.72 15.99
CA TRP A 21 -3.74 -8.31 15.64
C TRP A 21 -2.56 -8.08 14.67
N VAL A 22 -1.54 -8.93 14.70
CA VAL A 22 -0.37 -8.83 13.81
C VAL A 22 -0.79 -9.12 12.37
N GLY A 23 -1.52 -10.20 12.15
CA GLY A 23 -2.08 -10.53 10.84
C GLY A 23 -3.07 -9.48 10.35
N LEU A 24 -3.87 -8.88 11.24
CA LEU A 24 -4.73 -7.75 10.90
C LEU A 24 -3.93 -6.51 10.45
N ALA A 25 -2.88 -6.15 11.18
CA ALA A 25 -2.01 -5.04 10.81
C ALA A 25 -1.32 -5.28 9.45
N GLN A 26 -0.83 -6.50 9.20
CA GLN A 26 -0.26 -6.88 7.90
C GLN A 26 -1.29 -6.83 6.76
N ALA A 27 -2.51 -7.29 7.02
CA ALA A 27 -3.60 -7.26 6.05
C ALA A 27 -3.99 -5.83 5.65
N VAL A 28 -4.08 -4.93 6.63
CA VAL A 28 -4.39 -3.52 6.38
C VAL A 28 -3.23 -2.81 5.67
N ALA A 29 -1.98 -3.04 6.09
CA ALA A 29 -0.82 -2.40 5.47
C ALA A 29 -0.63 -2.85 4.01
N THR A 30 -0.66 -4.16 3.75
CA THR A 30 -0.58 -4.71 2.38
C THR A 30 -1.78 -4.26 1.53
N GLY A 31 -2.98 -4.25 2.12
CA GLY A 31 -4.18 -3.73 1.48
C GLY A 31 -4.05 -2.25 1.09
N ALA A 32 -3.49 -1.42 1.98
CA ALA A 32 -3.28 0.00 1.72
C ALA A 32 -2.26 0.24 0.59
N LEU A 33 -1.15 -0.50 0.57
CA LEU A 33 -0.15 -0.43 -0.50
C LEU A 33 -0.73 -0.89 -1.85
N SER A 34 -1.46 -2.01 -1.87
CA SER A 34 -2.17 -2.49 -3.06
C SER A 34 -3.20 -1.47 -3.57
N CYS A 35 -4.00 -0.90 -2.67
CA CYS A 35 -4.93 0.17 -3.01
C CYS A 35 -4.20 1.41 -3.55
N SER A 36 -3.00 1.73 -3.05
CA SER A 36 -2.21 2.86 -3.56
C SER A 36 -1.83 2.65 -5.03
N VAL A 37 -1.48 1.42 -5.43
CA VAL A 37 -1.20 1.08 -6.84
C VAL A 37 -2.44 1.31 -7.71
N LEU A 38 -3.62 0.85 -7.26
CA LEU A 38 -4.88 1.03 -7.97
C LEU A 38 -5.27 2.51 -8.08
N VAL A 39 -5.11 3.27 -7.00
CA VAL A 39 -5.39 4.71 -6.97
C VAL A 39 -4.45 5.47 -7.90
N ALA A 40 -3.15 5.12 -7.95
CA ALA A 40 -2.21 5.72 -8.91
C ALA A 40 -2.58 5.40 -10.36
N ASN A 41 -3.03 4.17 -10.62
CA ASN A 41 -3.55 3.77 -11.92
C ASN A 41 -4.80 4.59 -12.31
N ASN A 42 -5.77 4.72 -11.40
CA ASN A 42 -6.99 5.49 -11.68
C ASN A 42 -6.70 6.99 -11.81
N LEU A 43 -5.77 7.55 -11.02
CA LEU A 43 -5.33 8.95 -11.12
C LEU A 43 -4.76 9.27 -12.51
N ARG A 44 -3.95 8.36 -13.05
CA ARG A 44 -3.40 8.48 -14.40
C ARG A 44 -4.48 8.59 -15.47
N ASP A 45 -5.54 7.81 -15.29
CA ASP A 45 -6.53 7.57 -16.33
C ASP A 45 -7.78 8.48 -16.19
N ILE A 46 -7.83 9.39 -15.19
CA ILE A 46 -8.92 10.36 -14.98
C ILE A 46 -9.31 11.11 -16.28
N PRO A 47 -8.40 11.74 -17.04
CA PRO A 47 -8.79 12.54 -18.20
C PRO A 47 -9.48 11.72 -19.30
N THR A 48 -9.03 10.47 -19.48
CA THR A 48 -9.60 9.52 -20.44
C THR A 48 -10.90 8.92 -19.95
N ASP A 49 -10.97 8.53 -18.67
CA ASP A 49 -12.15 7.89 -18.09
C ASP A 49 -13.32 8.88 -17.96
N ALA A 50 -13.05 10.16 -17.66
CA ALA A 50 -14.07 11.21 -17.62
C ALA A 50 -14.67 11.51 -19.01
N ARG A 51 -13.85 11.47 -20.08
CA ARG A 51 -14.33 11.66 -21.46
C ARG A 51 -15.14 10.47 -21.97
N ALA A 52 -14.86 9.28 -21.45
CA ALA A 52 -15.53 8.04 -21.80
C ALA A 52 -16.76 7.74 -20.91
N ASP A 53 -17.18 8.70 -20.08
CA ASP A 53 -18.30 8.59 -19.14
C ASP A 53 -18.22 7.37 -18.20
N LYS A 54 -16.99 6.96 -17.85
CA LYS A 54 -16.77 5.86 -16.91
C LYS A 54 -16.93 6.31 -15.46
N ILE A 55 -17.64 5.51 -14.68
CA ILE A 55 -17.81 5.72 -13.24
C ILE A 55 -16.65 5.04 -12.49
N THR A 56 -15.52 5.73 -12.34
CA THR A 56 -14.41 5.29 -11.48
C THR A 56 -14.35 6.09 -10.18
N LEU A 57 -13.74 5.51 -9.13
CA LEU A 57 -13.58 6.21 -7.84
C LEU A 57 -12.84 7.55 -8.03
N ALA A 58 -11.81 7.56 -8.88
CA ALA A 58 -11.02 8.76 -9.14
C ALA A 58 -11.81 9.85 -9.89
N VAL A 59 -12.67 9.48 -10.84
CA VAL A 59 -13.59 10.42 -11.50
C VAL A 59 -14.59 11.01 -10.50
N ARG A 60 -15.13 10.20 -9.58
CA ARG A 60 -16.08 10.69 -8.55
C ARG A 60 -15.40 11.53 -7.46
N LEU A 61 -14.17 11.20 -7.06
CA LEU A 61 -13.41 11.98 -6.06
C LEU A 61 -12.85 13.28 -6.65
N GLY A 62 -12.50 13.27 -7.93
CA GLY A 62 -11.68 14.30 -8.57
C GLY A 62 -10.19 14.11 -8.30
N ASP A 63 -9.36 14.78 -9.11
CA ASP A 63 -7.89 14.65 -9.11
C ASP A 63 -7.28 14.93 -7.72
N ALA A 64 -7.62 16.08 -7.11
CA ALA A 64 -7.06 16.49 -5.82
C ALA A 64 -7.33 15.48 -4.68
N ARG A 65 -8.58 15.01 -4.54
CA ARG A 65 -8.93 14.04 -3.49
C ARG A 65 -8.33 12.66 -3.78
N THR A 66 -8.17 12.28 -5.05
CA THR A 66 -7.51 11.03 -5.45
C THR A 66 -6.03 11.05 -5.05
N ARG A 67 -5.35 12.19 -5.22
CA ARG A 67 -3.97 12.37 -4.74
C ARG A 67 -3.89 12.30 -3.22
N MET A 68 -4.81 12.92 -2.49
CA MET A 68 -4.88 12.82 -1.03
C MET A 68 -5.09 11.38 -0.56
N LEU A 69 -5.99 10.64 -1.20
CA LEU A 69 -6.24 9.23 -0.92
C LEU A 69 -4.97 8.40 -1.09
N TYR A 70 -4.25 8.59 -2.20
CA TYR A 70 -2.97 7.91 -2.44
C TYR A 70 -1.97 8.18 -1.31
N GLN A 71 -1.80 9.44 -0.88
CA GLN A 71 -0.89 9.80 0.21
C GLN A 71 -1.32 9.19 1.54
N GLY A 72 -2.63 9.21 1.83
CA GLY A 72 -3.19 8.61 3.04
C GLY A 72 -2.92 7.10 3.12
N LEU A 73 -3.04 6.38 2.00
CA LEU A 73 -2.79 4.94 1.95
C LEU A 73 -1.30 4.61 2.19
N LEU A 74 -0.38 5.39 1.62
CA LEU A 74 1.06 5.25 1.94
C LEU A 74 1.36 5.55 3.41
N ALA A 75 0.71 6.58 3.97
CA ALA A 75 0.88 6.93 5.38
C ALA A 75 0.36 5.83 6.32
N VAL A 76 -0.79 5.22 5.99
CA VAL A 76 -1.33 4.06 6.74
C VAL A 76 -0.33 2.92 6.77
N ALA A 77 0.29 2.57 5.64
CA ALA A 77 1.31 1.53 5.60
C ALA A 77 2.55 1.88 6.45
N GLY A 78 2.98 3.15 6.42
CA GLY A 78 4.04 3.66 7.27
C GLY A 78 3.71 3.54 8.77
N VAL A 79 2.55 4.03 9.19
CA VAL A 79 2.07 3.95 10.59
C VAL A 79 1.99 2.50 11.05
N LEU A 80 1.45 1.61 10.22
CA LEU A 80 1.34 0.19 10.58
C LEU A 80 2.70 -0.51 10.68
N THR A 81 3.73 -0.01 9.99
CA THR A 81 5.11 -0.49 10.20
C THR A 81 5.58 -0.22 11.63
N PHE A 82 5.30 0.98 12.17
CA PHE A 82 5.61 1.31 13.55
C PHE A 82 4.74 0.53 14.55
N VAL A 83 3.45 0.32 14.25
CA VAL A 83 2.57 -0.51 15.10
C VAL A 83 3.09 -1.95 15.19
N LEU A 84 3.57 -2.52 14.08
CA LEU A 84 4.16 -3.86 14.05
C LEU A 84 5.44 -3.97 14.89
N MET A 85 6.14 -2.87 15.18
CA MET A 85 7.28 -2.88 16.09
C MET A 85 6.89 -3.26 17.53
N LEU A 86 5.61 -3.13 17.91
CA LEU A 86 5.09 -3.61 19.19
C LEU A 86 5.04 -5.14 19.28
N ALA A 87 4.98 -5.83 18.13
CA ALA A 87 5.12 -7.30 18.09
C ALA A 87 6.61 -7.69 18.14
N THR A 88 7.44 -7.01 17.36
CA THR A 88 8.89 -7.21 17.37
C THR A 88 9.63 -5.97 16.86
N PRO A 89 10.66 -5.47 17.57
CA PRO A 89 11.41 -4.28 17.13
C PRO A 89 12.02 -4.41 15.73
N TRP A 90 12.30 -5.65 15.29
CA TRP A 90 12.87 -5.95 13.97
C TRP A 90 12.00 -5.46 12.80
N CYS A 91 10.69 -5.25 13.01
CA CYS A 91 9.79 -4.71 11.98
C CYS A 91 10.19 -3.32 11.46
N VAL A 92 11.09 -2.61 12.14
CA VAL A 92 11.70 -1.36 11.65
C VAL A 92 12.35 -1.52 10.26
N VAL A 93 12.80 -2.73 9.91
CA VAL A 93 13.36 -3.03 8.58
C VAL A 93 12.36 -2.79 7.44
N GLY A 94 11.05 -2.79 7.71
CA GLY A 94 10.02 -2.41 6.74
C GLY A 94 10.20 -0.99 6.18
N LEU A 95 10.91 -0.11 6.90
CA LEU A 95 11.25 1.24 6.44
C LEU A 95 12.23 1.26 5.24
N VAL A 96 12.85 0.13 4.89
CA VAL A 96 13.63 0.00 3.65
C VAL A 96 12.76 0.23 2.40
N ALA A 97 11.44 0.06 2.50
CA ALA A 97 10.51 0.41 1.43
C ALA A 97 10.23 1.93 1.31
N ALA A 98 10.57 2.73 2.33
CA ALA A 98 10.24 4.15 2.37
C ALA A 98 10.84 4.98 1.22
N PRO A 99 12.11 4.80 0.79
CA PRO A 99 12.65 5.52 -0.36
C PRO A 99 11.84 5.30 -1.64
N LEU A 100 11.36 4.07 -1.87
CA LEU A 100 10.51 3.75 -3.04
C LEU A 100 9.14 4.41 -2.91
N ALA A 101 8.52 4.34 -1.73
CA ALA A 101 7.22 4.98 -1.47
C ALA A 101 7.30 6.51 -1.63
N LEU A 102 8.38 7.14 -1.15
CA LEU A 102 8.60 8.59 -1.27
C LEU A 102 8.88 9.01 -2.72
N ARG A 103 9.66 8.23 -3.46
CA ARG A 103 9.87 8.44 -4.90
C ARG A 103 8.55 8.36 -5.68
N ALA A 104 7.70 7.39 -5.36
CA ALA A 104 6.38 7.27 -5.96
C ALA A 104 5.45 8.44 -5.56
N ALA A 105 5.56 8.93 -4.32
CA ALA A 105 4.75 10.05 -3.82
C ALA A 105 5.09 11.40 -4.47
N GLY A 106 6.35 11.63 -4.88
CA GLY A 106 6.80 12.89 -5.47
C GLY A 106 5.96 13.36 -6.67
N PRO A 107 5.87 12.57 -7.76
CA PRO A 107 5.05 12.90 -8.93
C PRO A 107 3.57 13.14 -8.61
N VAL A 108 3.02 12.38 -7.65
CA VAL A 108 1.63 12.51 -7.22
C VAL A 108 1.41 13.84 -6.49
N ARG A 109 2.35 14.29 -5.66
CA ARG A 109 2.28 15.58 -4.96
C ARG A 109 2.48 16.78 -5.87
N SER A 110 3.34 16.65 -6.87
CA SER A 110 3.67 17.75 -7.79
C SER A 110 2.62 17.96 -8.89
N GLY A 111 1.46 17.29 -8.83
CA GLY A 111 0.39 17.49 -9.81
C GLY A 111 0.62 16.85 -11.18
N ARG A 112 1.62 15.97 -11.35
CA ARG A 112 1.90 15.33 -12.65
C ARG A 112 0.74 14.41 -13.06
N GLY A 113 0.52 14.28 -14.37
CA GLY A 113 -0.60 13.53 -14.95
C GLY A 113 -0.20 12.64 -16.12
N GLY A 114 -1.10 11.73 -16.51
CA GLY A 114 -0.90 10.87 -17.67
C GLY A 114 0.38 10.03 -17.60
N ARG A 115 1.17 9.99 -18.67
CA ARG A 115 2.34 9.08 -18.79
C ARG A 115 3.40 9.30 -17.69
N GLU A 116 3.46 10.49 -17.09
CA GLU A 116 4.37 10.79 -15.99
C GLU A 116 4.03 10.05 -14.68
N LEU A 117 2.82 9.49 -14.58
CA LEU A 117 2.43 8.64 -13.46
C LEU A 117 2.78 7.16 -13.68
N ILE A 118 3.25 6.75 -14.86
CA ILE A 118 3.66 5.35 -15.11
C ILE A 118 4.74 4.87 -14.12
N PRO A 119 5.80 5.66 -13.83
CA PRO A 119 6.79 5.27 -12.82
C PRO A 119 6.19 5.12 -11.41
N VAL A 120 5.13 5.86 -11.07
CA VAL A 120 4.48 5.78 -9.76
C VAL A 120 3.89 4.39 -9.53
N LEU A 121 3.26 3.78 -10.54
CA LEU A 121 2.71 2.42 -10.42
C LEU A 121 3.82 1.40 -10.12
N ARG A 122 4.94 1.50 -10.85
CA ARG A 122 6.11 0.64 -10.64
C ARG A 122 6.70 0.83 -9.25
N ASP A 123 6.99 2.06 -8.86
CA ASP A 123 7.67 2.36 -7.59
C ASP A 123 6.79 2.02 -6.39
N THR A 124 5.47 2.21 -6.49
CA THR A 124 4.50 1.78 -5.45
C THR A 124 4.43 0.26 -5.35
N GLY A 125 4.41 -0.44 -6.49
CA GLY A 125 4.42 -1.91 -6.52
C GLY A 125 5.72 -2.50 -5.95
N LEU A 126 6.87 -1.89 -6.26
CA LEU A 126 8.15 -2.27 -5.66
C LEU A 126 8.20 -1.97 -4.17
N ALA A 127 7.68 -0.82 -3.72
CA ALA A 127 7.56 -0.51 -2.30
C ALA A 127 6.73 -1.56 -1.56
N MET A 128 5.59 -1.98 -2.15
CA MET A 128 4.76 -3.06 -1.62
C MET A 128 5.52 -4.38 -1.47
N LEU A 129 6.24 -4.79 -2.52
CA LEU A 129 7.02 -6.04 -2.51
C LEU A 129 8.12 -6.00 -1.45
N VAL A 130 8.93 -4.93 -1.45
CA VAL A 130 10.04 -4.76 -0.50
C VAL A 130 9.51 -4.73 0.93
N TRP A 131 8.43 -3.99 1.19
CA TRP A 131 7.82 -3.92 2.51
C TRP A 131 7.34 -5.30 2.97
N ALA A 132 6.63 -6.04 2.11
CA ALA A 132 6.08 -7.35 2.45
C ALA A 132 7.19 -8.36 2.79
N LEU A 133 8.25 -8.44 1.98
CA LEU A 133 9.37 -9.35 2.23
C LEU A 133 10.13 -8.97 3.51
N ALA A 134 10.40 -7.67 3.71
CA ALA A 134 11.15 -7.19 4.86
C ALA A 134 10.39 -7.44 6.18
N VAL A 135 9.09 -7.12 6.23
CA VAL A 135 8.25 -7.33 7.42
C VAL A 135 8.00 -8.81 7.69
N ALA A 136 7.77 -9.63 6.65
CA ALA A 136 7.63 -11.07 6.80
C ALA A 136 8.90 -11.70 7.38
N GLY A 137 10.08 -11.33 6.87
CA GLY A 137 11.36 -11.78 7.39
C GLY A 137 11.60 -11.34 8.83
N ALA A 138 11.28 -10.10 9.18
CA ALA A 138 11.39 -9.60 10.55
C ALA A 138 10.50 -10.34 11.55
N LEU A 139 9.25 -10.61 11.17
CA LEU A 139 8.32 -11.36 12.02
C LEU A 139 8.75 -12.82 12.20
N ALA A 140 9.26 -13.46 11.14
CA ALA A 140 9.80 -14.81 11.23
C ALA A 140 11.04 -14.87 12.12
N PHE A 141 11.95 -13.90 11.99
CA PHE A 141 13.15 -13.80 12.83
C PHE A 141 12.82 -13.51 14.29
N GLY A 142 11.89 -12.58 14.56
CA GLY A 142 11.49 -12.21 15.92
C GLY A 142 10.77 -13.32 16.69
N GLN A 143 10.23 -14.33 16.01
CA GLN A 143 9.69 -15.54 16.67
C GLN A 143 10.77 -16.53 17.12
N LEU A 144 11.99 -16.40 16.58
CA LEU A 144 13.12 -17.30 16.85
C LEU A 144 14.10 -16.73 17.90
N SER A 145 14.00 -15.44 18.23
CA SER A 145 14.85 -14.71 19.17
C SER A 145 14.17 -14.51 20.52
#